data_AF-A0A973QYP0-F1
#
_entry.id   AF-A0A973QYP0-F1
#
_cell.length_a   1.000
_cell.length_b   1.000
_cell.length_c   1.000
_cell.angle_alpha   90.00
_cell.angle_beta   90.00
_cell.angle_gamma   90.00
#
_symmetry.space_group_name_H-M   'P 1'
#
loop_
_entity.id
_entity.type
_entity.pdbx_description
1 polymer ?
#
loop_
_entity_poly.entity_id
_entity_poly.type
_entity_poly.pdbx_seq_one_letter_code
_entity_poly.pdbx_strand_id
1 'polypeptide(L)' 'MPTTAPNAAHALEDVTASDSTLRRFLHGLPGVDAVGLEARAASLGTRSIKTTAKAYAIDLAISMV' A
#
# COMPACT_ATOMS: atom_id res chain seq x y z
N MET A 1 -23.86 -5.02 -5.33
CA MET A 1 -23.09 -5.38 -6.53
C MET A 1 -21.65 -5.64 -6.09
N PRO A 2 -21.11 -6.86 -6.15
CA PRO A 2 -19.68 -7.05 -5.93
C PRO A 2 -18.97 -6.39 -7.11
N THR A 3 -18.25 -5.29 -6.86
CA THR A 3 -17.35 -4.74 -7.86
C THR A 3 -16.19 -5.72 -7.95
N THR A 4 -16.12 -6.49 -9.03
CA THR A 4 -14.95 -7.31 -9.32
C THR A 4 -13.84 -6.33 -9.67
N ALA A 5 -13.05 -5.93 -8.67
CA ALA A 5 -11.78 -5.28 -8.95
C ALA A 5 -11.03 -6.19 -9.93
N PRO A 6 -10.46 -5.65 -11.02
CA PRO A 6 -9.66 -6.48 -11.93
C PRO A 6 -8.65 -7.24 -11.08
N ASN A 7 -8.44 -8.52 -11.41
CA ASN A 7 -7.41 -9.33 -10.79
C ASN A 7 -6.10 -8.51 -10.79
N ALA A 8 -5.72 -7.97 -9.63
CA ALA A 8 -4.55 -7.13 -9.50
C ALA A 8 -3.27 -7.90 -9.87
N ALA A 9 -3.25 -9.23 -9.71
CA ALA A 9 -2.15 -10.07 -10.16
C ALA A 9 -2.03 -10.08 -11.70
N HIS A 10 -3.12 -10.24 -12.46
CA HIS A 10 -3.06 -10.13 -13.93
C HIS A 10 -2.63 -8.72 -14.39
N ALA A 11 -3.10 -7.67 -13.72
CA ALA A 11 -2.67 -6.32 -14.04
C ALA A 11 -1.16 -6.10 -13.80
N LEU A 12 -0.59 -6.75 -12.78
CA LEU A 12 0.85 -6.70 -12.50
C LEU A 12 1.67 -7.59 -13.44
N GLU A 13 1.12 -8.70 -13.94
CA GLU A 13 1.74 -9.54 -14.97
C GLU A 13 1.98 -8.73 -16.25
N ASP A 14 1.00 -7.96 -16.72
CA ASP A 14 1.14 -7.09 -17.90
C ASP A 14 2.18 -5.97 -17.70
N VAL A 15 2.24 -5.42 -16.48
CA VAL A 15 3.22 -4.37 -16.12
C VAL A 15 4.64 -4.90 -16.11
N THR A 16 4.83 -6.14 -15.66
CA THR A 16 6.15 -6.78 -15.52
C THR A 16 6.62 -7.50 -16.78
N ALA A 17 5.75 -7.64 -17.80
CA ALA A 17 6.07 -8.29 -19.07
C ALA A 17 7.17 -7.57 -19.89
N SER A 18 7.44 -6.28 -19.65
CA SER A 18 8.56 -5.58 -20.28
C SER A 18 9.18 -4.48 -19.42
N ASP A 19 10.48 -4.28 -19.60
CA ASP A 19 11.27 -3.23 -18.96
C ASP A 19 10.75 -1.81 -19.22
N SER A 20 10.22 -1.55 -20.42
CA SER A 20 9.64 -0.26 -20.79
C SER A 20 8.30 -0.02 -20.10
N THR A 21 7.46 -1.04 -20.01
CA THR A 21 6.16 -0.97 -19.32
C THR A 21 6.38 -0.77 -17.83
N LEU A 22 7.32 -1.52 -17.24
CA LEU A 22 7.68 -1.40 -15.83
C LEU A 22 8.20 -0.01 -15.50
N ARG A 23 9.14 0.55 -16.28
CA ARG A 23 9.64 1.92 -16.06
C ARG A 23 8.52 2.95 -16.14
N ARG A 24 7.65 2.87 -17.15
CA ARG A 24 6.50 3.78 -17.27
C ARG A 24 5.56 3.68 -16.07
N PHE A 25 5.29 2.45 -15.61
CA PHE A 25 4.47 2.21 -14.42
C PHE A 25 5.09 2.82 -13.17
N LEU A 26 6.37 2.55 -12.89
CA LEU A 26 7.08 3.07 -11.73
C LEU A 26 7.16 4.60 -11.72
N HIS A 27 7.37 5.23 -12.89
CA HIS A 27 7.38 6.69 -13.01
C HIS A 27 5.97 7.32 -12.91
N GLY A 28 4.91 6.52 -13.11
CA GLY A 28 3.52 6.96 -12.98
C GLY A 28 2.90 6.70 -11.62
N LEU A 29 3.62 6.04 -10.70
CA LEU A 29 3.11 5.79 -9.35
C LEU A 29 2.96 7.11 -8.58
N PRO A 30 1.87 7.29 -7.82
CA PRO A 30 1.73 8.45 -6.94
C PRO A 30 2.86 8.43 -5.90
N GLY A 31 3.35 9.62 -5.55
CA GLY A 31 4.33 9.76 -4.48
C GLY A 31 3.75 9.31 -3.14
N VAL A 32 4.53 8.59 -2.35
CA VAL A 32 4.15 8.16 -1.00
C VAL A 32 4.58 9.20 0.05
N ASP A 33 3.71 9.51 1.02
CA ASP A 33 4.08 10.29 2.20
C ASP A 33 4.73 9.38 3.26
N ALA A 34 6.03 9.13 3.07
CA ALA A 34 6.82 8.33 4.01
C ALA A 34 6.86 8.93 5.42
N VAL A 35 6.86 10.27 5.54
CA VAL A 35 6.96 10.96 6.84
C VAL A 35 5.67 10.78 7.64
N GLY A 36 4.51 10.95 6.99
CA GLY A 36 3.21 10.72 7.62
C GLY A 36 2.97 9.27 8.01
N LEU A 37 3.53 8.31 7.27
CA LEU A 37 3.49 6.88 7.64
C LEU A 37 4.34 6.61 8.88
N GLU A 38 5.58 7.10 8.92
CA GLU A 38 6.49 6.92 10.08
C GLU A 38 5.89 7.54 11.34
N ALA A 39 5.33 8.76 11.25
CA ALA A 39 4.68 9.42 12.38
C ALA A 39 3.49 8.60 12.93
N ARG A 40 2.67 8.02 12.04
CA ARG A 40 1.56 7.15 12.45
C ARG A 40 2.06 5.86 13.08
N ALA A 41 3.05 5.20 12.49
CA ALA A 41 3.66 3.99 13.03
C ALA A 41 4.25 4.22 14.43
N ALA A 42 5.00 5.31 14.62
CA ALA A 42 5.56 5.71 15.91
C ALA A 42 4.46 5.94 16.96
N SER A 43 3.36 6.60 16.57
CA SER A 43 2.21 6.82 17.46
C SER A 43 1.51 5.53 17.91
N LEU A 44 1.48 4.50 17.06
CA LEU A 44 0.94 3.17 17.37
C LEU A 44 1.90 2.33 18.21
N GLY A 45 3.21 2.51 18.02
CA GLY A 45 4.27 1.83 18.75
C GLY A 45 4.18 2.08 20.27
N THR A 46 3.88 3.32 20.67
CA THR A 46 3.80 3.72 22.09
C THR A 46 2.52 3.26 22.80
N ARG A 47 1.52 2.76 22.06
CA ARG A 47 0.25 2.30 22.61
C ARG A 47 0.28 0.80 22.91
N SER A 48 -0.14 0.44 24.11
CA SER A 48 -0.39 -0.95 24.48
C SER A 48 -1.81 -1.34 24.05
N ILE A 49 -1.91 -1.85 22.83
CA ILE A 49 -3.14 -2.35 22.21
C ILE A 49 -2.93 -3.81 21.81
N LYS A 50 -4.02 -4.56 21.69
CA LYS A 50 -3.97 -5.96 21.23
C LYS A 50 -3.18 -6.04 19.92
N THR A 51 -2.31 -7.02 19.80
CA THR A 51 -1.43 -7.22 18.65
C THR A 51 -2.19 -7.22 17.32
N THR A 52 -3.33 -7.90 17.25
CA THR A 52 -4.19 -7.94 16.06
C THR A 52 -4.79 -6.59 15.72
N ALA A 53 -5.16 -5.79 16.73
CA ALA A 53 -5.67 -4.44 16.50
C ALA A 53 -4.55 -3.49 16.05
N LYS A 54 -3.32 -3.68 16.55
CA LYS A 54 -2.14 -2.93 16.11
C LYS A 54 -1.81 -3.20 14.64
N ALA A 55 -1.83 -4.46 14.21
CA ALA A 55 -1.60 -4.84 12.82
C ALA A 55 -2.66 -4.21 11.89
N TYR A 56 -3.95 -4.36 12.24
CA TYR A 56 -5.03 -3.76 11.47
C TYR A 56 -4.91 -2.23 11.35
N ALA A 57 -4.50 -1.55 12.43
CA ALA A 57 -4.29 -0.10 12.40
C ALA A 57 -3.12 0.32 11.49
N ILE A 58 -2.07 -0.51 11.40
CA ILE A 58 -0.95 -0.28 10.48
C ILE A 58 -1.42 -0.48 9.02
N ASP A 59 -2.12 -1.57 8.74
CA ASP A 59 -2.66 -1.84 7.38
C ASP A 59 -3.61 -0.73 6.92
N LEU A 60 -4.43 -0.23 7.84
CA LEU A 60 -5.32 0.90 7.58
C LEU A 60 -4.52 2.20 7.30
N ALA A 61 -3.48 2.47 8.09
CA ALA A 61 -2.64 3.64 7.88
C ALA A 61 -1.93 3.62 6.51
N ILE A 62 -1.53 2.44 6.03
CA ILE A 62 -0.91 2.24 4.71
C ILE A 62 -1.93 2.41 3.59
N SER A 63 -3.15 1.86 3.74
CA SER A 63 -4.16 1.88 2.67
C SER A 63 -4.85 3.23 2.45
N MET A 64 -4.71 4.19 3.38
CA MET A 64 -5.25 5.55 3.26
C MET A 64 -4.37 6.50 2.42
N VAL A 65 -3.25 6.03 1.87
CA VAL A 65 -2.26 6.82 1.12
C VAL A 65 -2.30 6.45 -0.36
#